data_AF-A0A919YNP3-F1
#
_entry.id   AF-A0A919YNP3-F1
#
_cell.length_a   1.000
_cell.length_b   1.000
_cell.length_c   1.000
_cell.angle_alpha   90.00
_cell.angle_beta   90.00
_cell.angle_gamma   90.00
#
_symmetry.space_group_name_H-M   'P 1'
#
loop_
_entity.id
_entity.type
_entity.pdbx_description
1 polymer ?
#
loop_
_entity_poly.entity_id
_entity_poly.type
_entity_poly.pdbx_seq_one_letter_code
_entity_poly.pdbx_strand_id
1 'polypeptide(L)'
;MENLLTWGFYFMTFYAFIPGLLSRVFGYRVFKRGIVKQELALTFDDGPDPVYTEQLLDLLKKYDAKATFFVVGVHAKQHPELLMRMKNEGHTIGVHNYEHKTNWFMRPKTVKKHIELTNDIIESVTGERSIYYRPPWGIMNLFDYRNVSQLNIVLWSALFGDWSEKLTAEKLKKRMLKKVAPGEVLLLHDCGRTLGADVDAPRNMLIALEAYMQAATEKGLKMVTVDELIKLTDKRVKQQRSLGKRLVIKLWLAWETLFHKIMRLKSVYVAGSPFFHYRLLTYKGKELPLENGELLRKGDLFVELHFDNKKLSEIAFTSKNPLAIAIKMIREVERALPRLASMLQEEVRDKPIKAIQGITMINRGADKLGFTIHDLPNGLFKRSTKLYLDMLMKVLTPKQKSTVQQAATQAKTIEEPKILLMSTRYLMENFKH
;
A
#
# COMPACT_ATOMS: atom_id res chain seq x y z
N MET A 1 22.77 31.39 7.04
CA MET A 1 22.66 30.44 5.92
C MET A 1 22.44 28.99 6.36
N GLU A 2 22.74 28.63 7.62
CA GLU A 2 22.60 27.26 8.15
C GLU A 2 21.15 26.74 8.25
N ASN A 3 20.12 27.62 8.31
CA ASN A 3 18.73 27.18 8.46
C ASN A 3 18.07 26.69 7.16
N LEU A 4 18.32 27.31 6.01
CA LEU A 4 17.65 26.94 4.75
C LEU A 4 18.10 25.58 4.20
N LEU A 5 19.41 25.29 4.31
CA LEU A 5 19.98 24.00 3.95
C LEU A 5 19.48 22.89 4.88
N THR A 6 19.39 23.16 6.18
CA THR A 6 18.90 22.20 7.18
C THR A 6 17.39 21.93 7.02
N TRP A 7 16.58 22.96 6.80
CA TRP A 7 15.15 22.80 6.48
C TRP A 7 14.93 22.10 5.15
N GLY A 8 15.72 22.41 4.12
CA GLY A 8 15.72 21.69 2.85
C GLY A 8 16.09 20.20 3.02
N PHE A 9 17.08 19.90 3.84
CA PHE A 9 17.49 18.53 4.18
C PHE A 9 16.39 17.76 4.89
N TYR A 10 15.75 18.34 5.92
CA TYR A 10 14.62 17.71 6.61
C TYR A 10 13.42 17.52 5.67
N PHE A 11 13.08 18.54 4.90
CA PHE A 11 12.01 18.47 3.91
C PHE A 11 12.28 17.32 2.92
N MET A 12 13.45 17.26 2.29
CA MET A 12 13.80 16.18 1.35
C MET A 12 13.84 14.80 2.02
N THR A 13 14.29 14.73 3.28
CA THR A 13 14.36 13.49 4.05
C THR A 13 12.96 12.90 4.30
N PHE A 14 12.01 13.70 4.77
CA PHE A 14 10.65 13.24 5.07
C PHE A 14 9.73 13.21 3.85
N TYR A 15 9.95 14.10 2.88
CA TYR A 15 9.17 14.19 1.65
C TYR A 15 9.44 13.02 0.72
N ALA A 16 10.67 12.51 0.67
CA ALA A 16 11.15 11.80 -0.51
C ALA A 16 12.05 10.62 -0.15
N PHE A 17 13.01 10.82 0.76
CA PHE A 17 13.96 9.77 1.14
C PHE A 17 13.32 8.67 2.00
N ILE A 18 12.64 9.04 3.09
CA ILE A 18 11.98 8.09 3.98
C ILE A 18 10.85 7.33 3.25
N PRO A 19 9.93 7.99 2.52
CA PRO A 19 9.00 7.33 1.59
C PRO A 19 9.68 6.33 0.65
N GLY A 20 10.69 6.77 -0.11
CA GLY A 20 11.43 5.91 -1.03
C GLY A 20 12.05 4.70 -0.32
N LEU A 21 12.69 4.90 0.84
CA LEU A 21 13.28 3.84 1.66
C LEU A 21 12.19 2.88 2.18
N LEU A 22 11.06 3.40 2.64
CA LEU A 22 9.94 2.61 3.16
C LEU A 22 9.30 1.74 2.06
N SER A 23 9.03 2.29 0.89
CA SER A 23 8.61 1.50 -0.27
C SER A 23 9.68 0.50 -0.67
N ARG A 24 10.96 0.90 -0.76
CA ARG A 24 12.06 0.08 -1.28
C ARG A 24 12.37 -1.12 -0.38
N VAL A 25 12.54 -0.87 0.92
CA VAL A 25 12.92 -1.88 1.92
C VAL A 25 11.67 -2.60 2.45
N PHE A 26 10.59 -1.87 2.73
CA PHE A 26 9.44 -2.43 3.45
C PHE A 26 8.23 -2.78 2.58
N GLY A 27 8.28 -2.58 1.25
CA GLY A 27 7.20 -3.01 0.36
C GLY A 27 5.84 -2.37 0.68
N TYR A 28 5.85 -1.21 1.34
CA TYR A 28 4.63 -0.55 1.78
C TYR A 28 3.83 -0.02 0.57
N ARG A 29 2.63 -0.57 0.35
CA ARG A 29 1.72 -0.22 -0.78
C ARG A 29 2.32 -0.43 -2.17
N VAL A 30 3.32 -1.29 -2.30
CA VAL A 30 3.96 -1.58 -3.58
C VAL A 30 4.06 -3.09 -3.80
N PHE A 31 3.81 -3.54 -5.02
CA PHE A 31 4.07 -4.92 -5.45
C PHE A 31 5.49 -5.02 -6.01
N LYS A 32 6.24 -6.08 -5.64
CA LYS A 32 7.64 -6.25 -6.04
C LYS A 32 8.04 -7.65 -6.43
N ARG A 33 7.33 -8.63 -5.88
CA ARG A 33 7.65 -10.04 -6.02
C ARG A 33 6.37 -10.83 -5.83
N GLY A 34 6.12 -11.77 -6.72
CA GLY A 34 5.06 -12.75 -6.57
C GLY A 34 5.41 -13.85 -5.57
N ILE A 35 4.38 -14.42 -4.96
CA ILE A 35 4.50 -15.67 -4.19
C ILE A 35 3.83 -16.75 -5.03
N VAL A 36 4.59 -17.31 -5.96
CA VAL A 36 4.12 -18.24 -6.99
C VAL A 36 5.11 -19.39 -7.18
N LYS A 37 4.82 -20.33 -8.09
CA LYS A 37 5.60 -21.58 -8.25
C LYS A 37 6.42 -21.59 -9.52
N GLN A 38 5.91 -21.01 -10.60
CA GLN A 38 6.49 -21.15 -11.93
C GLN A 38 6.40 -19.86 -12.75
N GLU A 39 5.85 -18.78 -12.21
CA GLU A 39 5.60 -17.55 -12.96
C GLU A 39 6.59 -16.45 -12.57
N LEU A 40 6.97 -15.61 -13.52
CA LEU A 40 7.74 -14.39 -13.31
C LEU A 40 7.20 -13.27 -14.21
N ALA A 41 7.48 -12.01 -13.86
CA ALA A 41 7.07 -10.85 -14.64
C ALA A 41 8.27 -10.12 -15.24
N LEU A 42 8.23 -9.95 -16.57
CA LEU A 42 9.10 -9.03 -17.29
C LEU A 42 8.44 -7.66 -17.33
N THR A 43 9.15 -6.62 -16.90
CA THR A 43 8.62 -5.26 -16.93
C THR A 43 9.62 -4.30 -17.57
N PHE A 44 9.11 -3.40 -18.40
CA PHE A 44 9.89 -2.49 -19.22
C PHE A 44 9.48 -1.06 -18.93
N ASP A 45 10.44 -0.21 -18.57
CA ASP A 45 10.24 1.21 -18.32
C ASP A 45 10.77 2.06 -19.49
N ASP A 46 10.34 3.31 -19.53
CA ASP A 46 10.84 4.40 -20.38
C ASP A 46 10.32 4.45 -21.82
N GLY A 47 9.82 3.35 -22.38
CA GLY A 47 9.22 3.32 -23.72
C GLY A 47 7.88 4.07 -23.85
N PRO A 48 7.23 3.96 -25.02
CA PRO A 48 7.70 3.22 -26.20
C PRO A 48 8.79 3.97 -27.01
N ASP A 49 9.82 3.25 -27.46
CA ASP A 49 10.78 3.69 -28.48
C ASP A 49 10.49 2.95 -29.82
N PRO A 50 10.41 3.68 -30.95
CA PRO A 50 9.98 3.08 -32.22
C PRO A 50 10.96 2.05 -32.81
N VAL A 51 12.22 2.02 -32.35
CA VAL A 51 13.22 1.07 -32.84
C VAL A 51 13.27 -0.15 -31.93
N TYR A 52 13.39 0.06 -30.62
CA TYR A 52 13.65 -1.03 -29.68
C TYR A 52 12.39 -1.68 -29.12
N THR A 53 11.31 -0.91 -28.90
CA THR A 53 10.05 -1.49 -28.42
C THR A 53 9.43 -2.42 -29.46
N GLU A 54 9.57 -2.12 -30.75
CA GLU A 54 9.12 -3.02 -31.83
C GLU A 54 9.85 -4.37 -31.79
N GLN A 55 11.18 -4.34 -31.74
CA GLN A 55 12.02 -5.53 -31.64
C GLN A 55 11.74 -6.32 -30.37
N LEU A 56 11.48 -5.62 -29.25
CA LEU A 56 11.09 -6.23 -27.99
C LEU A 56 9.76 -6.98 -28.10
N LEU A 57 8.74 -6.38 -28.72
CA LEU A 57 7.44 -7.03 -28.92
C LEU A 57 7.58 -8.29 -29.81
N ASP A 58 8.39 -8.23 -30.86
CA ASP A 58 8.69 -9.41 -31.69
C ASP A 58 9.38 -10.52 -30.88
N LEU A 59 10.34 -10.16 -30.04
CA LEU A 59 11.03 -11.11 -29.16
C LEU A 59 10.08 -11.71 -28.13
N LEU A 60 9.21 -10.91 -27.51
CA LEU A 60 8.20 -11.41 -26.58
C LEU A 60 7.25 -12.41 -27.26
N LYS A 61 6.80 -12.09 -28.47
CA LYS A 61 5.95 -12.96 -29.29
C LYS A 61 6.64 -14.28 -29.65
N LYS A 62 7.93 -14.26 -30.00
CA LYS A 62 8.73 -15.47 -30.30
C LYS A 62 8.71 -16.50 -29.17
N TYR A 63 8.64 -16.05 -27.92
CA TYR A 63 8.64 -16.90 -26.73
C TYR A 63 7.25 -17.06 -26.08
N ASP A 64 6.18 -16.61 -26.75
CA ASP A 64 4.82 -16.54 -26.19
C ASP A 64 4.77 -15.90 -24.79
N ALA A 65 5.59 -14.86 -24.59
CA ALA A 65 5.72 -14.17 -23.32
C ALA A 65 4.77 -12.99 -23.24
N LYS A 66 4.16 -12.77 -22.07
CA LYS A 66 3.48 -11.52 -21.75
C LYS A 66 4.33 -10.70 -20.78
N ALA A 67 4.17 -9.38 -20.87
CA ALA A 67 5.00 -8.41 -20.17
C ALA A 67 4.18 -7.20 -19.74
N THR A 68 4.78 -6.35 -18.91
CA THR A 68 4.16 -5.08 -18.49
C THR A 68 5.05 -3.90 -18.87
N PHE A 69 4.51 -2.96 -19.62
CA PHE A 69 5.21 -1.77 -20.10
C PHE A 69 4.78 -0.55 -19.30
N PHE A 70 5.68 0.06 -18.55
CA PHE A 70 5.46 1.34 -17.88
C PHE A 70 5.90 2.47 -18.81
N VAL A 71 4.92 3.04 -19.51
CA VAL A 71 5.19 4.00 -20.59
C VAL A 71 5.32 5.44 -20.07
N VAL A 72 6.23 6.19 -20.67
CA VAL A 72 6.36 7.64 -20.47
C VAL A 72 5.37 8.34 -21.40
N GLY A 73 4.51 9.21 -20.84
CA GLY A 73 3.40 9.80 -21.61
C GLY A 73 3.81 10.57 -22.86
N VAL A 74 4.94 11.28 -22.86
CA VAL A 74 5.47 11.95 -24.06
C VAL A 74 5.76 10.96 -25.17
N HIS A 75 6.39 9.83 -24.86
CA HIS A 75 6.68 8.78 -25.83
C HIS A 75 5.41 8.05 -26.29
N ALA A 76 4.51 7.75 -25.35
CA ALA A 76 3.21 7.14 -25.64
C ALA A 76 2.37 7.99 -26.59
N LYS A 77 2.42 9.32 -26.46
CA LYS A 77 1.75 10.27 -27.36
C LYS A 77 2.35 10.25 -28.77
N GLN A 78 3.66 10.03 -28.89
CA GLN A 78 4.37 10.00 -30.16
C GLN A 78 4.18 8.68 -30.90
N HIS A 79 3.95 7.58 -30.17
CA HIS A 79 3.87 6.24 -30.72
C HIS A 79 2.59 5.48 -30.28
N PRO A 80 1.39 6.00 -30.58
CA PRO A 80 0.13 5.34 -30.23
C PRO A 80 -0.02 3.95 -30.87
N GLU A 81 0.58 3.73 -32.05
CA GLU A 81 0.61 2.43 -32.73
C GLU A 81 1.24 1.33 -31.86
N LEU A 82 2.28 1.66 -31.10
CA LEU A 82 2.94 0.72 -30.20
C LEU A 82 2.12 0.41 -28.96
N LEU A 83 1.38 1.38 -28.43
CA LEU A 83 0.40 1.14 -27.37
C LEU A 83 -0.71 0.17 -27.82
N MET A 84 -1.22 0.37 -29.03
CA MET A 84 -2.25 -0.51 -29.59
C MET A 84 -1.69 -1.92 -29.83
N ARG A 85 -0.45 -2.03 -30.32
CA ARG A 85 0.24 -3.30 -30.50
C ARG A 85 0.45 -4.03 -29.17
N MET A 86 0.94 -3.33 -28.14
CA MET A 86 1.07 -3.87 -26.78
C MET A 86 -0.26 -4.46 -26.27
N LYS A 87 -1.37 -3.72 -26.44
CA LYS A 87 -2.70 -4.21 -26.06
C LYS A 87 -3.10 -5.46 -26.86
N ASN A 88 -3.00 -5.41 -28.20
CA ASN A 88 -3.41 -6.50 -29.08
C ASN A 88 -2.62 -7.80 -28.86
N GLU A 89 -1.34 -7.68 -28.49
CA GLU A 89 -0.48 -8.83 -28.18
C GLU A 89 -0.64 -9.34 -26.73
N GLY A 90 -1.52 -8.71 -25.94
CA GLY A 90 -1.91 -9.15 -24.59
C GLY A 90 -0.98 -8.68 -23.47
N HIS A 91 -0.24 -7.60 -23.69
CA HIS A 91 0.62 -6.99 -22.66
C HIS A 91 -0.16 -6.00 -21.80
N THR A 92 0.32 -5.80 -20.58
CA THR A 92 -0.27 -4.81 -19.66
C THR A 92 0.46 -3.48 -19.79
N ILE A 93 -0.28 -2.38 -19.92
CA ILE A 93 0.29 -1.03 -20.00
C ILE A 93 0.10 -0.33 -18.66
N GLY A 94 1.19 0.18 -18.11
CA GLY A 94 1.31 0.94 -16.87
C GLY A 94 1.79 2.36 -17.14
N VAL A 95 1.61 3.25 -16.16
CA VAL A 95 2.04 4.65 -16.23
C VAL A 95 3.44 4.83 -15.63
N HIS A 96 4.31 5.58 -16.32
CA HIS A 96 5.65 5.98 -15.86
C HIS A 96 5.86 7.50 -15.84
N ASN A 97 4.83 8.25 -15.41
CA ASN A 97 4.69 9.70 -15.57
C ASN A 97 4.60 10.17 -17.03
N TYR A 98 4.15 11.42 -17.22
CA TYR A 98 4.09 12.03 -18.55
C TYR A 98 5.49 12.35 -19.09
N GLU A 99 6.35 12.91 -18.25
CA GLU A 99 7.78 13.09 -18.51
C GLU A 99 8.58 12.28 -17.49
N HIS A 100 9.73 11.75 -17.91
CA HIS A 100 10.67 11.02 -17.04
C HIS A 100 11.42 11.97 -16.09
N LYS A 101 10.66 12.57 -15.15
CA LYS A 101 11.12 13.49 -14.10
C LYS A 101 10.89 12.88 -12.73
N THR A 102 11.83 13.14 -11.80
CA THR A 102 11.82 12.45 -10.52
C THR A 102 10.75 13.03 -9.62
N ASN A 103 9.99 12.16 -8.96
CA ASN A 103 8.98 12.57 -8.00
C ASN A 103 9.57 13.34 -6.80
N TRP A 104 10.89 13.28 -6.58
CA TRP A 104 11.59 14.08 -5.58
C TRP A 104 11.45 15.59 -5.80
N PHE A 105 11.50 16.06 -7.05
CA PHE A 105 11.47 17.49 -7.36
C PHE A 105 10.10 17.98 -7.84
N MET A 106 9.13 17.06 -7.98
CA MET A 106 7.79 17.39 -8.44
C MET A 106 6.84 17.60 -7.25
N ARG A 107 5.98 18.61 -7.36
CA ARG A 107 4.89 18.83 -6.40
C ARG A 107 3.83 17.71 -6.54
N PRO A 108 3.06 17.39 -5.49
CA PRO A 108 2.07 16.31 -5.53
C PRO A 108 0.99 16.47 -6.61
N LYS A 109 0.54 17.71 -6.84
CA LYS A 109 -0.42 18.02 -7.92
C LYS A 109 0.19 17.79 -9.30
N THR A 110 1.50 18.04 -9.46
CA THR A 110 2.24 17.80 -10.70
C THR A 110 2.35 16.32 -10.99
N VAL A 111 2.70 15.49 -9.99
CA VAL A 111 2.74 14.03 -10.15
C VAL A 111 1.36 13.50 -10.56
N LYS A 112 0.30 13.92 -9.86
CA LYS A 112 -1.07 13.54 -10.20
C LYS A 112 -1.41 13.90 -11.65
N LYS A 113 -1.11 15.13 -12.08
CA LYS A 113 -1.32 15.58 -13.46
C LYS A 113 -0.52 14.75 -14.47
N HIS A 114 0.73 14.42 -14.18
CA HIS A 114 1.57 13.59 -15.05
C HIS A 114 0.97 12.19 -15.24
N ILE A 115 0.44 11.62 -14.16
CA ILE A 115 -0.22 10.32 -14.19
C ILE A 115 -1.51 10.39 -15.00
N GLU A 116 -2.38 11.38 -14.72
CA GLU A 116 -3.66 11.58 -15.41
C GLU A 116 -3.45 11.79 -16.92
N LEU A 117 -2.52 12.66 -17.33
CA LEU A 117 -2.20 12.90 -18.74
C LEU A 117 -1.76 11.62 -19.46
N THR A 118 -0.93 10.80 -18.83
CA THR A 118 -0.47 9.54 -19.43
C THR A 118 -1.61 8.54 -19.53
N ASN A 119 -2.45 8.46 -18.49
CA ASN A 119 -3.64 7.61 -18.52
C ASN A 119 -4.66 8.03 -19.57
N ASP A 120 -4.88 9.32 -19.78
CA ASP A 120 -5.77 9.84 -20.83
C ASP A 120 -5.25 9.44 -22.22
N ILE A 121 -3.93 9.47 -22.44
CA ILE A 121 -3.32 8.99 -23.69
C ILE A 121 -3.55 7.49 -23.84
N ILE A 122 -3.24 6.68 -22.82
CA ILE A 122 -3.44 5.23 -22.86
C ILE A 122 -4.91 4.90 -23.14
N GLU A 123 -5.85 5.55 -22.45
CA GLU A 123 -7.29 5.33 -22.63
C GLU A 123 -7.75 5.74 -24.04
N SER A 124 -7.26 6.87 -24.57
CA SER A 124 -7.64 7.33 -25.91
C SER A 124 -7.22 6.37 -27.02
N VAL A 125 -6.10 5.67 -26.84
CA VAL A 125 -5.55 4.71 -27.83
C VAL A 125 -6.13 3.32 -27.62
N THR A 126 -6.19 2.87 -26.37
CA THR A 126 -6.47 1.47 -26.04
C THR A 126 -7.91 1.24 -25.59
N GLY A 127 -8.65 2.29 -25.23
CA GLY A 127 -9.99 2.20 -24.63
C GLY A 127 -10.00 1.80 -23.15
N GLU A 128 -8.84 1.66 -22.51
CA GLU A 128 -8.73 1.24 -21.11
C GLU A 128 -7.81 2.18 -20.32
N ARG A 129 -8.20 2.51 -19.08
CA ARG A 129 -7.34 3.24 -18.15
C ARG A 129 -6.43 2.30 -17.39
N SER A 130 -5.15 2.65 -17.30
CA SER A 130 -4.22 1.88 -16.49
C SER A 130 -4.47 2.11 -15.00
N ILE A 131 -4.52 1.00 -14.27
CA ILE A 131 -4.51 0.98 -12.80
C ILE A 131 -3.10 0.70 -12.25
N TYR A 132 -2.07 0.64 -13.09
CA TYR A 132 -0.69 0.32 -12.68
C TYR A 132 0.21 1.54 -12.86
N TYR A 133 1.04 1.79 -11.85
CA TYR A 133 1.97 2.91 -11.85
C TYR A 133 3.34 2.47 -11.36
N ARG A 134 4.39 2.91 -12.05
CA ARG A 134 5.75 2.84 -11.54
C ARG A 134 6.33 4.24 -11.55
N PRO A 135 6.80 4.77 -10.43
CA PRO A 135 7.44 6.07 -10.42
C PRO A 135 8.85 6.01 -11.07
N PRO A 136 9.26 7.04 -11.83
CA PRO A 136 10.62 7.18 -12.34
C PRO A 136 11.69 6.95 -11.25
N TRP A 137 12.75 6.21 -11.61
CA TRP A 137 13.81 5.74 -10.71
C TRP A 137 13.33 4.91 -9.49
N GLY A 138 12.07 4.48 -9.47
CA GLY A 138 11.42 3.87 -8.30
C GLY A 138 11.36 4.80 -7.09
N ILE A 139 11.44 6.11 -7.32
CA ILE A 139 11.49 7.13 -6.30
C ILE A 139 10.09 7.65 -6.03
N MET A 140 9.62 7.53 -4.79
CA MET A 140 8.33 8.04 -4.36
C MET A 140 8.49 9.21 -3.40
N ASN A 141 7.57 10.15 -3.44
CA ASN A 141 7.36 11.11 -2.37
C ASN A 141 6.20 10.70 -1.44
N LEU A 142 6.07 11.39 -0.30
CA LEU A 142 5.07 11.11 0.73
C LEU A 142 3.62 11.21 0.21
N PHE A 143 3.39 12.05 -0.80
CA PHE A 143 2.07 12.29 -1.36
C PHE A 143 1.69 11.31 -2.47
N ASP A 144 2.65 10.59 -3.06
CA ASP A 144 2.35 9.50 -3.98
C ASP A 144 1.44 8.47 -3.29
N TYR A 145 1.63 8.21 -2.00
CA TYR A 145 0.73 7.32 -1.23
C TYR A 145 -0.70 7.84 -1.02
N ARG A 146 -0.95 9.14 -1.16
CA ARG A 146 -2.28 9.76 -0.99
C ARG A 146 -2.96 9.96 -2.35
N ASN A 147 -2.25 10.49 -3.34
CA ASN A 147 -2.79 10.84 -4.65
C ASN A 147 -2.80 9.68 -5.63
N VAL A 148 -1.86 8.73 -5.49
CA VAL A 148 -1.78 7.50 -6.30
C VAL A 148 -2.49 6.34 -5.60
N SER A 149 -3.29 6.63 -4.56
CA SER A 149 -3.93 5.63 -3.71
C SER A 149 -4.91 4.70 -4.43
N GLN A 150 -5.35 5.09 -5.63
CA GLN A 150 -6.21 4.30 -6.52
C GLN A 150 -5.42 3.45 -7.53
N LEU A 151 -4.09 3.64 -7.67
CA LEU A 151 -3.25 2.84 -8.56
C LEU A 151 -2.43 1.82 -7.77
N ASN A 152 -2.21 0.68 -8.40
CA ASN A 152 -1.30 -0.35 -7.94
C ASN A 152 0.12 0.04 -8.30
N ILE A 153 0.90 0.39 -7.28
CA ILE A 153 2.30 0.77 -7.47
C ILE A 153 3.13 -0.51 -7.62
N VAL A 154 3.86 -0.60 -8.73
CA VAL A 154 4.70 -1.76 -9.06
C VAL A 154 6.15 -1.33 -9.06
N LEU A 155 6.96 -1.98 -8.22
CA LEU A 155 8.42 -1.89 -8.26
C LEU A 155 8.98 -3.25 -8.71
N TRP A 156 10.22 -3.54 -8.36
CA TRP A 156 10.93 -4.72 -8.85
C TRP A 156 11.63 -5.48 -7.71
N SER A 157 11.92 -6.75 -7.96
CA SER A 157 12.79 -7.59 -7.13
C SER A 157 14.16 -7.83 -7.75
N ALA A 158 14.29 -7.61 -9.06
CA ALA A 158 15.53 -7.76 -9.81
C ALA A 158 15.83 -6.51 -10.65
N LEU A 159 17.07 -6.01 -10.54
CA LEU A 159 17.60 -4.81 -11.19
C LEU A 159 18.98 -5.12 -11.75
N PHE A 160 19.28 -4.69 -12.98
CA PHE A 160 20.50 -5.14 -13.67
C PHE A 160 21.42 -4.03 -14.16
N GLY A 161 20.92 -2.80 -14.34
CA GLY A 161 21.70 -1.69 -14.91
C GLY A 161 21.74 -1.71 -16.43
N ASP A 162 20.70 -2.22 -17.07
CA ASP A 162 20.56 -2.41 -18.52
C ASP A 162 20.42 -1.09 -19.29
N TRP A 163 20.18 0.03 -18.60
CA TRP A 163 20.17 1.37 -19.17
C TRP A 163 21.58 1.94 -19.46
N SER A 164 22.66 1.23 -19.11
CA SER A 164 24.02 1.68 -19.41
C SER A 164 24.69 0.84 -20.50
N GLU A 165 25.16 1.50 -21.55
CA GLU A 165 25.87 0.87 -22.67
C GLU A 165 27.19 0.23 -22.23
N LYS A 166 27.84 0.78 -21.20
CA LYS A 166 29.07 0.21 -20.58
C LYS A 166 28.85 -1.21 -20.04
N LEU A 167 27.61 -1.56 -19.73
CA LEU A 167 27.24 -2.92 -19.37
C LEU A 167 26.98 -3.73 -20.66
N THR A 168 28.02 -4.40 -21.14
CA THR A 168 27.94 -5.25 -22.33
C THR A 168 26.85 -6.34 -22.19
N ALA A 169 26.28 -6.76 -23.32
CA ALA A 169 25.26 -7.81 -23.38
C ALA A 169 25.66 -9.06 -22.59
N GLU A 170 26.91 -9.54 -22.70
CA GLU A 170 27.37 -10.73 -21.95
C GLU A 170 27.43 -10.51 -20.43
N LYS A 171 27.84 -9.31 -19.97
CA LYS A 171 27.82 -8.98 -18.54
C LYS A 171 26.38 -8.87 -18.03
N LEU A 172 25.50 -8.23 -18.80
CA LEU A 172 24.08 -8.09 -18.47
C LEU A 172 23.40 -9.47 -18.40
N LYS A 173 23.59 -10.31 -19.42
CA LYS A 173 23.14 -11.71 -19.46
C LYS A 173 23.58 -12.49 -18.22
N LYS A 174 24.85 -12.43 -17.84
CA LYS A 174 25.35 -13.10 -16.61
C LYS A 174 24.65 -12.61 -15.35
N ARG A 175 24.26 -11.33 -15.26
CA ARG A 175 23.49 -10.79 -14.14
C ARG A 175 22.04 -11.27 -14.17
N MET A 176 21.40 -11.23 -15.33
CA MET A 176 20.00 -11.65 -15.52
C MET A 176 19.82 -13.15 -15.22
N LEU A 177 20.70 -14.01 -15.72
CA LEU A 177 20.61 -15.47 -15.53
C LEU A 177 20.66 -15.89 -14.04
N LYS A 178 21.30 -15.11 -13.16
CA LYS A 178 21.29 -15.33 -11.70
C LYS A 178 19.93 -15.08 -11.05
N LYS A 179 18.99 -14.46 -11.76
CA LYS A 179 17.65 -14.08 -11.29
C LYS A 179 16.55 -14.80 -12.08
N VAL A 180 16.85 -15.94 -12.70
CA VAL A 180 15.82 -16.81 -13.29
C VAL A 180 15.20 -17.63 -12.16
N ALA A 181 14.14 -17.10 -11.55
CA ALA A 181 13.44 -17.72 -10.43
C ALA A 181 11.96 -17.33 -10.39
N PRO A 182 11.08 -18.18 -9.80
CA PRO A 182 9.68 -17.85 -9.61
C PRO A 182 9.45 -16.59 -8.77
N GLY A 183 8.41 -15.86 -9.14
CA GLY A 183 7.92 -14.65 -8.49
C GLY A 183 8.75 -13.41 -8.75
N GLU A 184 9.83 -13.47 -9.52
CA GLU A 184 10.63 -12.29 -9.83
C GLU A 184 9.83 -11.27 -10.64
N VAL A 185 10.00 -9.99 -10.33
CA VAL A 185 9.59 -8.86 -11.16
C VAL A 185 10.86 -8.16 -11.62
N LEU A 186 11.17 -8.30 -12.90
CA LEU A 186 12.38 -7.76 -13.51
C LEU A 186 12.14 -6.33 -13.98
N LEU A 187 12.99 -5.39 -13.55
CA LEU A 187 13.05 -4.06 -14.15
C LEU A 187 14.08 -4.04 -15.28
N LEU A 188 13.60 -3.76 -16.50
CA LEU A 188 14.34 -3.56 -17.73
C LEU A 188 13.85 -2.27 -18.42
N HIS A 189 14.54 -1.79 -19.44
CA HIS A 189 14.24 -0.54 -20.14
C HIS A 189 14.27 -0.75 -21.65
N ASP A 190 13.22 -0.31 -22.34
CA ASP A 190 13.09 -0.41 -23.79
C ASP A 190 13.35 0.92 -24.52
N CYS A 191 13.68 1.99 -23.79
CA CYS A 191 14.04 3.29 -24.34
C CYS A 191 15.31 3.84 -23.69
N GLY A 192 16.30 4.22 -24.50
CA GLY A 192 17.57 4.80 -24.06
C GLY A 192 17.60 6.34 -24.07
N ARG A 193 16.45 7.01 -24.29
CA ARG A 193 16.38 8.48 -24.47
C ARG A 193 15.98 9.25 -23.21
N THR A 194 15.72 8.54 -22.12
CA THR A 194 15.40 9.14 -20.82
C THR A 194 16.66 9.58 -20.08
N LEU A 195 16.50 10.50 -19.13
CA LEU A 195 17.62 11.04 -18.37
C LEU A 195 18.32 9.94 -17.56
N GLY A 196 19.58 9.66 -17.92
CA GLY A 196 20.44 8.68 -17.25
C GLY A 196 20.55 7.32 -17.96
N ALA A 197 19.86 7.15 -19.08
CA ALA A 197 20.01 6.00 -19.98
C ALA A 197 20.91 6.34 -21.19
N ASP A 198 21.61 5.34 -21.72
CA ASP A 198 22.38 5.44 -22.96
C ASP A 198 21.51 4.97 -24.14
N VAL A 199 21.59 5.67 -25.28
CA VAL A 199 20.70 5.45 -26.45
C VAL A 199 20.73 4.01 -26.97
N ASP A 200 21.92 3.41 -27.01
CA ASP A 200 22.14 2.05 -27.53
C ASP A 200 22.00 0.95 -26.46
N ALA A 201 21.76 1.30 -25.20
CA ALA A 201 21.65 0.33 -24.11
C ALA A 201 20.51 -0.70 -24.31
N PRO A 202 19.32 -0.35 -24.85
CA PRO A 202 18.27 -1.32 -25.15
C PRO A 202 18.71 -2.44 -26.11
N ARG A 203 19.69 -2.19 -26.99
CA ARG A 203 20.27 -3.23 -27.84
C ARG A 203 20.94 -4.34 -27.02
N ASN A 204 21.76 -3.96 -26.04
CA ASN A 204 22.41 -4.92 -25.13
C ASN A 204 21.37 -5.64 -24.26
N MET A 205 20.31 -4.92 -23.85
CA MET A 205 19.18 -5.49 -23.11
C MET A 205 18.48 -6.60 -23.91
N LEU A 206 18.14 -6.36 -25.18
CA LEU A 206 17.47 -7.35 -26.04
C LEU A 206 18.28 -8.65 -26.20
N ILE A 207 19.60 -8.53 -26.45
CA ILE A 207 20.50 -9.71 -26.57
C ILE A 207 20.53 -10.50 -25.27
N ALA A 208 20.64 -9.81 -24.13
CA ALA A 208 20.66 -10.47 -22.82
C ALA A 208 19.29 -11.06 -22.43
N LEU A 209 18.21 -10.40 -22.84
CA LEU A 209 16.83 -10.82 -22.60
C LEU A 209 16.51 -12.12 -23.33
N GLU A 210 16.90 -12.27 -24.59
CA GLU A 210 16.66 -13.51 -25.35
C GLU A 210 17.26 -14.73 -24.62
N ALA A 211 18.51 -14.61 -24.17
CA ALA A 211 19.16 -15.66 -23.37
C ALA A 211 18.46 -15.92 -22.02
N TYR A 212 17.92 -14.87 -21.38
CA TYR A 212 17.13 -15.02 -20.15
C TYR A 212 15.82 -15.75 -20.40
N MET A 213 15.09 -15.38 -21.46
CA MET A 213 13.80 -15.96 -21.82
C MET A 213 13.93 -17.43 -22.21
N GLN A 214 14.99 -17.77 -22.95
CA GLN A 214 15.35 -19.16 -23.21
C GLN A 214 15.56 -19.95 -21.91
N ALA A 215 16.44 -19.46 -21.02
CA ALA A 215 16.72 -20.13 -19.75
C ALA A 215 15.49 -20.23 -18.83
N ALA A 216 14.60 -19.23 -18.85
CA ALA A 216 13.34 -19.27 -18.11
C ALA A 216 12.41 -20.36 -18.67
N THR A 217 12.29 -20.45 -20.00
CA THR A 217 11.48 -21.46 -20.70
C THR A 217 12.00 -22.87 -20.43
N GLU A 218 13.32 -23.10 -20.51
CA GLU A 218 13.97 -24.38 -20.19
C GLU A 218 13.73 -24.83 -18.75
N LYS A 219 13.57 -23.87 -17.81
CA LYS A 219 13.21 -24.14 -16.41
C LYS A 219 11.70 -24.32 -16.18
N GLY A 220 10.90 -24.29 -17.24
CA GLY A 220 9.43 -24.38 -17.17
C GLY A 220 8.78 -23.15 -16.54
N LEU A 221 9.47 -21.99 -16.53
CA LEU A 221 8.90 -20.76 -16.01
C LEU A 221 8.05 -20.06 -17.07
N LYS A 222 6.91 -19.53 -16.64
CA LYS A 222 6.00 -18.73 -17.48
C LYS A 222 6.25 -17.24 -17.27
N MET A 223 6.40 -16.51 -18.37
CA MET A 223 6.58 -15.06 -18.38
C MET A 223 5.20 -14.41 -18.55
N VAL A 224 4.71 -13.82 -17.46
CA VAL A 224 3.34 -13.29 -17.36
C VAL A 224 3.36 -11.79 -17.06
N THR A 225 2.22 -11.14 -17.26
CA THR A 225 2.05 -9.73 -16.87
C THR A 225 2.05 -9.57 -15.34
N VAL A 226 2.28 -8.35 -14.85
CA VAL A 226 2.25 -8.06 -13.42
C VAL A 226 0.86 -8.28 -12.82
N ASP A 227 -0.21 -7.97 -13.55
CA ASP A 227 -1.57 -8.19 -13.05
C ASP A 227 -1.89 -9.67 -12.85
N GLU A 228 -1.43 -10.54 -13.76
CA GLU A 228 -1.55 -11.98 -13.62
C GLU A 228 -0.71 -12.49 -12.44
N LEU A 229 0.54 -12.02 -12.31
CA LEU A 229 1.42 -12.40 -11.20
C LEU A 229 0.83 -12.01 -9.83
N ILE A 230 0.19 -10.84 -9.74
CA ILE A 230 -0.54 -10.40 -8.53
C ILE A 230 -1.72 -11.34 -8.25
N LYS A 231 -2.57 -11.61 -9.26
CA LYS A 231 -3.73 -12.51 -9.11
C LYS A 231 -3.31 -13.91 -8.63
N LEU A 232 -2.25 -14.47 -9.20
CA LEU A 232 -1.71 -15.78 -8.82
C LEU A 232 -1.14 -15.78 -7.40
N THR A 233 -0.45 -14.71 -7.03
CA THR A 233 0.06 -14.51 -5.67
C THR A 233 -1.09 -14.49 -4.66
N ASP A 234 -2.13 -13.71 -4.91
CA ASP A 234 -3.29 -13.62 -4.03
C ASP A 234 -4.02 -14.96 -3.88
N LYS A 235 -4.18 -15.69 -4.99
CA LYS A 235 -4.77 -17.04 -4.99
C LYS A 235 -3.95 -17.98 -4.12
N ARG A 236 -2.62 -17.99 -4.26
CA ARG A 236 -1.74 -18.86 -3.48
C ARG A 236 -1.72 -18.49 -2.01
N VAL A 237 -1.69 -17.20 -1.69
CA VAL A 237 -1.75 -16.70 -0.31
C VAL A 237 -3.07 -17.13 0.35
N LYS A 238 -4.19 -17.07 -0.37
CA LYS A 238 -5.48 -17.62 0.12
C LYS A 238 -5.39 -19.13 0.33
N GLN A 239 -4.74 -19.86 -0.58
CA GLN A 239 -4.60 -21.32 -0.52
C GLN A 239 -3.67 -21.82 0.61
N GLN A 240 -2.60 -21.10 0.94
CA GLN A 240 -1.67 -21.47 2.02
C GLN A 240 -2.22 -21.24 3.44
N ARG A 241 -3.42 -20.65 3.59
CA ARG A 241 -4.10 -20.53 4.87
C ARG A 241 -4.67 -21.89 5.29
N SER A 242 -4.30 -22.39 6.48
CA SER A 242 -4.82 -23.66 7.03
C SER A 242 -6.34 -23.64 7.15
N LEU A 243 -6.99 -24.81 6.99
CA LEU A 243 -8.45 -24.95 7.10
C LEU A 243 -8.98 -24.39 8.42
N GLY A 244 -8.29 -24.64 9.54
CA GLY A 244 -8.64 -24.05 10.84
C GLY A 244 -8.60 -22.53 10.86
N LYS A 245 -7.57 -21.89 10.28
CA LYS A 245 -7.53 -20.42 10.18
C LYS A 245 -8.62 -19.86 9.28
N ARG A 246 -8.98 -20.56 8.21
CA ARG A 246 -10.10 -20.13 7.33
C ARG A 246 -11.44 -20.23 8.05
N LEU A 247 -11.67 -21.31 8.80
CA LEU A 247 -12.88 -21.51 9.58
C LEU A 247 -13.01 -20.45 10.68
N VAL A 248 -11.93 -20.19 11.43
CA VAL A 248 -11.91 -19.13 12.46
C VAL A 248 -12.23 -17.77 11.86
N ILE A 249 -11.63 -17.40 10.73
CA ILE A 249 -11.91 -16.12 10.06
C ILE A 249 -13.37 -16.07 9.55
N LYS A 250 -13.89 -17.16 8.97
CA LYS A 250 -15.29 -17.21 8.53
C LYS A 250 -16.26 -17.06 9.69
N LEU A 251 -16.07 -17.82 10.76
CA LEU A 251 -16.89 -17.74 11.97
C LEU A 251 -16.79 -16.34 12.60
N TRP A 252 -15.62 -15.72 12.56
CA TRP A 252 -15.39 -14.38 13.07
C TRP A 252 -16.08 -13.29 12.24
N LEU A 253 -16.02 -13.35 10.90
CA LEU A 253 -16.75 -12.41 10.03
C LEU A 253 -18.27 -12.61 10.13
N ALA A 254 -18.73 -13.85 10.33
CA ALA A 254 -20.13 -14.14 10.60
C ALA A 254 -20.57 -13.57 11.96
N TRP A 255 -19.75 -13.73 12.99
CA TRP A 255 -19.95 -13.11 14.30
C TRP A 255 -19.96 -11.58 14.22
N GLU A 256 -19.06 -10.96 13.46
CA GLU A 256 -19.02 -9.51 13.24
C GLU A 256 -20.31 -9.02 12.57
N THR A 257 -20.79 -9.73 11.55
CA THR A 257 -22.06 -9.41 10.88
C THR A 257 -23.25 -9.50 11.84
N LEU A 258 -23.26 -10.53 12.70
CA LEU A 258 -24.28 -10.70 13.74
C LEU A 258 -24.19 -9.60 14.81
N PHE A 259 -22.98 -9.28 15.26
CA PHE A 259 -22.70 -8.24 16.24
C PHE A 259 -23.13 -6.86 15.72
N HIS A 260 -22.85 -6.53 14.46
CA HIS A 260 -23.30 -5.29 13.82
C HIS A 260 -24.81 -5.16 13.84
N LYS A 261 -25.53 -6.25 13.54
CA LYS A 261 -27.00 -6.28 13.57
C LYS A 261 -27.56 -6.14 14.99
N ILE A 262 -27.04 -6.91 15.95
CA ILE A 262 -27.49 -6.89 17.35
C ILE A 262 -27.21 -5.52 17.99
N MET A 263 -26.02 -4.98 17.78
CA MET A 263 -25.57 -3.73 18.41
C MET A 263 -25.94 -2.48 17.62
N ARG A 264 -26.60 -2.65 16.46
CA ARG A 264 -27.05 -1.57 15.55
C ARG A 264 -25.96 -0.54 15.27
N LEU A 265 -24.77 -1.03 14.93
CA LEU A 265 -23.62 -0.16 14.67
C LEU A 265 -23.81 0.62 13.37
N LYS A 266 -23.37 1.87 13.36
CA LYS A 266 -23.30 2.72 12.17
C LYS A 266 -21.86 2.76 11.66
N SER A 267 -21.66 2.68 10.35
CA SER A 267 -20.32 2.61 9.76
C SER A 267 -19.85 3.97 9.26
N VAL A 268 -18.61 4.33 9.58
CA VAL A 268 -17.91 5.48 8.99
C VAL A 268 -17.09 4.97 7.81
N TYR A 269 -17.42 5.46 6.62
CA TYR A 269 -16.76 5.06 5.38
C TYR A 269 -15.60 6.00 5.04
N VAL A 270 -14.45 5.40 4.71
CA VAL A 270 -13.28 6.09 4.15
C VAL A 270 -12.95 5.47 2.81
N ALA A 271 -12.88 6.30 1.77
CA ALA A 271 -12.58 5.87 0.40
C ALA A 271 -13.46 4.68 -0.09
N GLY A 272 -14.76 4.71 0.22
CA GLY A 272 -15.73 3.70 -0.21
C GLY A 272 -15.72 2.38 0.58
N SER A 273 -14.95 2.29 1.68
CA SER A 273 -14.92 1.12 2.56
C SER A 273 -15.15 1.50 4.03
N PRO A 274 -15.85 0.68 4.83
CA PRO A 274 -16.02 0.95 6.26
C PRO A 274 -14.66 0.89 6.97
N PHE A 275 -14.36 1.90 7.78
CA PHE A 275 -13.14 1.96 8.57
C PHE A 275 -13.43 1.88 10.08
N PHE A 276 -14.47 2.59 10.53
CA PHE A 276 -14.99 2.51 11.88
C PHE A 276 -16.44 2.08 11.88
N HIS A 277 -16.85 1.53 13.01
CA HIS A 277 -18.23 1.36 13.40
C HIS A 277 -18.45 2.08 14.73
N TYR A 278 -19.59 2.74 14.89
CA TYR A 278 -19.91 3.46 16.11
C TYR A 278 -21.35 3.21 16.57
N ARG A 279 -21.57 3.44 17.86
CA ARG A 279 -22.91 3.50 18.47
C ARG A 279 -22.93 4.49 19.64
N LEU A 280 -24.11 4.96 19.98
CA LEU A 280 -24.32 5.84 21.13
C LEU A 280 -24.72 5.03 22.36
N LEU A 281 -24.11 5.34 23.49
CA LEU A 281 -24.37 4.70 24.76
C LEU A 281 -24.42 5.74 25.89
N THR A 282 -25.04 5.35 27.00
CA THR A 282 -24.96 6.08 28.26
C THR A 282 -23.79 5.54 29.08
N TYR A 283 -22.88 6.41 29.50
CA TYR A 283 -21.72 6.06 30.27
C TYR A 283 -22.11 5.56 31.68
N LYS A 284 -21.54 4.42 32.09
CA LYS A 284 -21.80 3.79 33.40
C LYS A 284 -20.53 3.57 34.24
N GLY A 285 -19.39 4.05 33.76
CA GLY A 285 -18.08 3.84 34.38
C GLY A 285 -17.77 4.84 35.49
N LYS A 286 -16.54 4.76 36.02
CA LYS A 286 -15.95 5.76 36.91
C LYS A 286 -15.66 7.04 36.14
N GLU A 287 -15.59 8.17 36.82
CA GLU A 287 -15.29 9.44 36.15
C GLU A 287 -13.94 9.38 35.43
N LEU A 288 -13.92 9.80 34.17
CA LEU A 288 -12.72 9.86 33.34
C LEU A 288 -12.45 11.29 32.88
N PRO A 289 -11.23 11.83 33.04
CA PRO A 289 -10.91 13.17 32.58
C PRO A 289 -10.75 13.22 31.06
N LEU A 290 -11.29 14.29 30.47
CA LEU A 290 -11.14 14.67 29.08
C LEU A 290 -9.99 15.66 28.93
N GLU A 291 -9.50 15.83 27.70
CA GLU A 291 -8.39 16.72 27.35
C GLU A 291 -8.67 18.20 27.64
N ASN A 292 -9.94 18.59 27.70
CA ASN A 292 -10.41 19.95 27.97
C ASN A 292 -10.65 20.23 29.47
N GLY A 293 -10.31 19.30 30.37
CA GLY A 293 -10.52 19.41 31.81
C GLY A 293 -11.94 19.04 32.28
N GLU A 294 -12.87 18.74 31.36
CA GLU A 294 -14.18 18.20 31.72
C GLU A 294 -14.07 16.72 32.13
N LEU A 295 -15.07 16.21 32.86
CA LEU A 295 -15.14 14.81 33.29
C LEU A 295 -16.27 14.10 32.56
N LEU A 296 -16.00 12.92 31.99
CA LEU A 296 -17.04 11.99 31.55
C LEU A 296 -17.61 11.26 32.77
N ARG A 297 -18.89 11.46 33.05
CA ARG A 297 -19.60 10.98 34.25
C ARG A 297 -20.70 9.98 33.91
N LYS A 298 -21.11 9.21 34.91
CA LYS A 298 -22.24 8.29 34.79
C LYS A 298 -23.51 9.05 34.36
N GLY A 299 -24.15 8.59 33.29
CA GLY A 299 -25.32 9.25 32.70
C GLY A 299 -25.02 10.06 31.44
N ASP A 300 -23.76 10.43 31.20
CA ASP A 300 -23.37 11.16 30.00
C ASP A 300 -23.50 10.29 28.75
N LEU A 301 -23.93 10.88 27.64
CA LEU A 301 -23.92 10.21 26.35
C LEU A 301 -22.52 10.25 25.75
N PHE A 302 -22.08 9.12 25.22
CA PHE A 302 -20.81 8.99 24.52
C PHE A 302 -20.94 8.07 23.31
N VAL A 303 -19.99 8.23 22.39
CA VAL A 303 -19.87 7.39 21.20
C VAL A 303 -18.85 6.30 21.48
N GLU A 304 -19.24 5.04 21.34
CA GLU A 304 -18.32 3.92 21.39
C GLU A 304 -17.83 3.61 19.98
N LEU A 305 -16.51 3.62 19.77
CA LEU A 305 -15.85 3.37 18.49
C LEU A 305 -15.24 1.97 18.43
N HIS A 306 -15.45 1.31 17.29
CA HIS A 306 -14.87 0.01 16.93
C HIS A 306 -14.19 0.11 15.57
N PHE A 307 -13.00 -0.47 15.43
CA PHE A 307 -12.38 -0.62 14.11
C PHE A 307 -13.11 -1.69 13.30
N ASP A 308 -13.22 -1.47 11.99
CA ASP A 308 -13.61 -2.51 11.06
C ASP A 308 -12.54 -3.61 11.03
N ASN A 309 -12.91 -4.85 11.38
CA ASN A 309 -11.92 -5.91 11.55
C ASN A 309 -11.33 -6.36 10.21
N LYS A 310 -12.09 -6.27 9.11
CA LYS A 310 -11.58 -6.55 7.76
C LYS A 310 -10.51 -5.52 7.40
N LYS A 311 -10.73 -4.25 7.70
CA LYS A 311 -9.76 -3.19 7.44
C LYS A 311 -8.53 -3.28 8.31
N LEU A 312 -8.72 -3.56 9.60
CA LEU A 312 -7.63 -3.83 10.54
C LEU A 312 -6.78 -5.03 10.06
N SER A 313 -7.44 -6.06 9.53
CA SER A 313 -6.81 -7.23 8.92
C SER A 313 -5.99 -6.87 7.67
N GLU A 314 -6.57 -6.14 6.72
CA GLU A 314 -5.85 -5.64 5.53
C GLU A 314 -4.59 -4.84 5.91
N ILE A 315 -4.72 -3.95 6.91
CA ILE A 315 -3.61 -3.14 7.41
C ILE A 315 -2.53 -4.01 8.05
N ALA A 316 -2.91 -4.97 8.89
CA ALA A 316 -1.98 -5.88 9.56
C ALA A 316 -1.25 -6.79 8.55
N PHE A 317 -1.97 -7.36 7.57
CA PHE A 317 -1.40 -8.27 6.57
C PHE A 317 -0.45 -7.59 5.58
N THR A 318 -0.67 -6.31 5.29
CA THR A 318 0.21 -5.52 4.41
C THR A 318 1.36 -4.85 5.17
N SER A 319 1.54 -5.16 6.46
CA SER A 319 2.55 -4.53 7.32
C SER A 319 3.61 -5.52 7.77
N LYS A 320 4.88 -5.11 7.72
CA LYS A 320 6.03 -5.98 8.05
C LYS A 320 6.31 -6.09 9.54
N ASN A 321 5.86 -5.13 10.36
CA ASN A 321 6.07 -5.11 11.81
C ASN A 321 4.94 -4.33 12.53
N PRO A 322 4.80 -4.46 13.87
CA PRO A 322 3.74 -3.80 14.64
C PRO A 322 3.75 -2.26 14.57
N LEU A 323 4.93 -1.62 14.47
CA LEU A 323 5.03 -0.16 14.37
C LEU A 323 4.43 0.35 13.05
N ALA A 324 4.63 -0.39 11.95
CA ALA A 324 4.03 -0.06 10.66
C ALA A 324 2.50 -0.18 10.69
N ILE A 325 1.95 -1.12 11.49
CA ILE A 325 0.50 -1.22 11.72
C ILE A 325 0.01 0.03 12.45
N ALA A 326 0.66 0.40 13.56
CA ALA A 326 0.27 1.57 14.35
C ALA A 326 0.28 2.87 13.54
N ILE A 327 1.32 3.11 12.73
CA ILE A 327 1.41 4.32 11.89
C ILE A 327 0.29 4.36 10.83
N LYS A 328 0.01 3.23 10.17
CA LYS A 328 -1.09 3.17 9.19
C LYS A 328 -2.44 3.40 9.87
N MET A 329 -2.64 2.80 11.05
CA MET A 329 -3.85 2.98 11.85
C MET A 329 -4.07 4.45 12.18
N ILE A 330 -3.08 5.15 12.73
CA ILE A 330 -3.16 6.59 13.05
C ILE A 330 -3.60 7.40 11.82
N ARG A 331 -2.98 7.15 10.65
CA ARG A 331 -3.30 7.89 9.41
C ARG A 331 -4.72 7.64 8.91
N GLU A 332 -5.21 6.42 9.04
CA GLU A 332 -6.57 6.11 8.61
C GLU A 332 -7.61 6.61 9.64
N VAL A 333 -7.27 6.61 10.94
CA VAL A 333 -8.06 7.28 11.98
C VAL A 333 -8.18 8.77 11.67
N GLU A 334 -7.06 9.45 11.42
CA GLU A 334 -7.02 10.87 11.07
C GLU A 334 -7.90 11.21 9.85
N ARG A 335 -7.99 10.32 8.85
CA ARG A 335 -8.88 10.47 7.70
C ARG A 335 -10.35 10.22 8.02
N ALA A 336 -10.63 9.37 8.98
CA ALA A 336 -11.98 8.99 9.36
C ALA A 336 -12.62 9.95 10.36
N LEU A 337 -11.82 10.62 11.21
CA LEU A 337 -12.31 11.56 12.23
C LEU A 337 -13.17 12.70 11.63
N PRO A 338 -12.81 13.34 10.49
CA PRO A 338 -13.69 14.34 9.86
C PRO A 338 -15.06 13.82 9.43
N ARG A 339 -15.09 12.57 8.93
CA ARG A 339 -16.34 11.92 8.53
C ARG A 339 -17.18 11.58 9.75
N LEU A 340 -16.56 11.06 10.80
CA LEU A 340 -17.23 10.84 12.08
C LEU A 340 -17.80 12.15 12.65
N ALA A 341 -17.04 13.26 12.60
CA ALA A 341 -17.52 14.57 13.06
C ALA A 341 -18.77 15.01 12.30
N SER A 342 -18.77 14.87 10.97
CA SER A 342 -19.93 15.21 10.12
C SER A 342 -21.15 14.36 10.48
N MET A 343 -20.98 13.05 10.65
CA MET A 343 -22.07 12.12 10.99
C MET A 343 -22.62 12.39 12.39
N LEU A 344 -21.76 12.66 13.37
CA LEU A 344 -22.19 13.00 14.72
C LEU A 344 -22.91 14.34 14.77
N GLN A 345 -22.55 15.32 13.94
CA GLN A 345 -23.24 16.62 13.91
C GLN A 345 -24.73 16.47 13.55
N GLU A 346 -25.07 15.57 12.63
CA GLU A 346 -26.47 15.29 12.28
C GLU A 346 -27.24 14.67 13.44
N GLU A 347 -26.59 13.84 14.25
CA GLU A 347 -27.20 13.12 15.38
C GLU A 347 -27.21 13.93 16.70
N VAL A 348 -26.28 14.88 16.86
CA VAL A 348 -26.15 15.72 18.06
C VAL A 348 -27.25 16.79 18.16
N ARG A 349 -28.05 17.03 17.10
CA ARG A 349 -29.14 18.02 17.12
C ARG A 349 -30.14 17.80 18.27
N ASP A 350 -30.33 16.55 18.70
CA ASP A 350 -31.34 16.20 19.70
C ASP A 350 -30.77 15.91 21.09
N LYS A 351 -29.48 15.55 21.24
CA LYS A 351 -28.83 15.27 22.53
C LYS A 351 -27.32 15.57 22.51
N PRO A 352 -26.76 16.27 23.52
CA PRO A 352 -25.34 16.57 23.59
C PRO A 352 -24.53 15.29 23.89
N ILE A 353 -23.75 14.84 22.91
CA ILE A 353 -22.78 13.75 23.07
C ILE A 353 -21.50 14.34 23.66
N LYS A 354 -21.06 13.84 24.80
CA LYS A 354 -19.94 14.43 25.55
C LYS A 354 -18.57 13.97 25.05
N ALA A 355 -18.44 12.70 24.72
CA ALA A 355 -17.15 12.12 24.38
C ALA A 355 -17.25 10.97 23.38
N ILE A 356 -16.09 10.60 22.87
CA ILE A 356 -15.85 9.50 21.96
C ILE A 356 -14.84 8.58 22.65
N GLN A 357 -15.20 7.32 22.77
CA GLN A 357 -14.45 6.31 23.50
C GLN A 357 -14.14 5.12 22.60
N GLY A 358 -12.88 4.66 22.58
CA GLY A 358 -12.48 3.39 21.98
C GLY A 358 -11.66 2.57 22.97
N ILE A 359 -11.59 1.25 22.77
CA ILE A 359 -10.68 0.37 23.51
C ILE A 359 -9.71 -0.28 22.53
N THR A 360 -8.42 -0.17 22.80
CA THR A 360 -7.39 -0.70 21.88
C THR A 360 -6.10 -1.05 22.62
N MET A 361 -5.35 -2.00 22.05
CA MET A 361 -3.95 -2.25 22.43
C MET A 361 -2.96 -1.40 21.61
N ILE A 362 -3.42 -0.79 20.51
CA ILE A 362 -2.63 0.12 19.67
C ILE A 362 -2.91 1.55 20.14
N ASN A 363 -2.31 1.93 21.26
CA ASN A 363 -2.56 3.24 21.90
C ASN A 363 -1.44 4.27 21.62
N ARG A 364 -0.25 3.82 21.21
CA ARG A 364 0.88 4.72 20.88
C ARG A 364 0.52 5.67 19.75
N GLY A 365 0.64 6.98 19.99
CA GLY A 365 0.38 8.03 19.01
C GLY A 365 -1.09 8.45 18.91
N ALA A 366 -1.99 7.85 19.70
CA ALA A 366 -3.39 8.29 19.77
C ALA A 366 -3.52 9.66 20.45
N ASP A 367 -2.61 9.98 21.37
CA ASP A 367 -2.44 11.28 22.01
C ASP A 367 -2.26 12.41 20.99
N LYS A 368 -1.53 12.15 19.89
CA LYS A 368 -1.33 13.12 18.80
C LYS A 368 -2.61 13.46 18.04
N LEU A 369 -3.62 12.61 18.12
CA LEU A 369 -4.92 12.84 17.50
C LEU A 369 -5.90 13.51 18.48
N GLY A 370 -5.47 13.82 19.70
CA GLY A 370 -6.31 14.41 20.75
C GLY A 370 -7.00 13.41 21.66
N PHE A 371 -6.63 12.12 21.63
CA PHE A 371 -7.14 11.14 22.58
C PHE A 371 -6.34 11.17 23.90
N THR A 372 -7.04 11.29 25.01
CA THR A 372 -6.52 10.92 26.32
C THR A 372 -6.50 9.39 26.47
N ILE A 373 -5.47 8.87 27.14
CA ILE A 373 -5.24 7.43 27.29
C ILE A 373 -5.44 7.05 28.75
N HIS A 374 -6.40 6.18 29.02
CA HIS A 374 -6.74 5.72 30.38
C HIS A 374 -6.57 4.21 30.51
N ASP A 375 -6.28 3.77 31.73
CA ASP A 375 -6.23 2.35 32.05
C ASP A 375 -7.64 1.73 32.06
N LEU A 376 -7.74 0.54 31.49
CA LEU A 376 -8.94 -0.26 31.61
C LEU A 376 -9.07 -0.73 33.08
N PRO A 377 -10.23 -0.56 33.74
CA PRO A 377 -10.40 -0.98 35.14
C PRO A 377 -10.16 -2.49 35.31
N ASN A 378 -9.45 -2.87 36.37
CA ASN A 378 -9.22 -4.27 36.68
C ASN A 378 -10.56 -4.99 36.95
N GLY A 379 -10.72 -6.20 36.39
CA GLY A 379 -11.94 -6.99 36.53
C GLY A 379 -12.15 -7.95 35.36
N LEU A 380 -13.33 -8.57 35.32
CA LEU A 380 -13.71 -9.53 34.28
C LEU A 380 -13.70 -8.90 32.88
N PHE A 381 -14.16 -7.65 32.76
CA PHE A 381 -14.17 -6.92 31.50
C PHE A 381 -12.75 -6.78 30.92
N LYS A 382 -11.78 -6.26 31.69
CA LYS A 382 -10.38 -6.14 31.24
C LYS A 382 -9.77 -7.48 30.84
N ARG A 383 -10.03 -8.55 31.61
CA ARG A 383 -9.53 -9.90 31.29
C ARG A 383 -10.11 -10.42 29.97
N SER A 384 -11.42 -10.27 29.78
CA SER A 384 -12.11 -10.71 28.55
C SER A 384 -11.67 -9.91 27.31
N THR A 385 -11.54 -8.59 27.45
CA THR A 385 -11.06 -7.70 26.38
C THR A 385 -9.62 -8.00 26.00
N LYS A 386 -8.74 -8.25 26.98
CA LYS A 386 -7.36 -8.65 26.74
C LYS A 386 -7.30 -9.98 25.98
N LEU A 387 -8.06 -10.99 26.41
CA LEU A 387 -8.13 -12.29 25.73
C LEU A 387 -8.59 -12.15 24.27
N TYR A 388 -9.65 -11.37 24.03
CA TYR A 388 -10.16 -11.10 22.70
C TYR A 388 -9.12 -10.41 21.81
N LEU A 389 -8.52 -9.32 22.29
CA LEU A 389 -7.55 -8.55 21.51
C LEU A 389 -6.24 -9.33 21.30
N ASP A 390 -5.81 -10.16 22.25
CA ASP A 390 -4.67 -11.08 22.07
C ASP A 390 -4.96 -12.11 20.98
N MET A 391 -6.16 -12.69 20.96
CA MET A 391 -6.59 -13.61 19.92
C MET A 391 -6.62 -12.91 18.55
N LEU A 392 -7.18 -11.70 18.50
CA LEU A 392 -7.22 -10.85 17.32
C LEU A 392 -5.81 -10.62 16.78
N MET A 393 -4.88 -10.13 17.61
CA MET A 393 -3.50 -9.86 17.21
C MET A 393 -2.77 -11.12 16.71
N LYS A 394 -3.02 -12.29 17.33
CA LYS A 394 -2.46 -13.58 16.86
C LYS A 394 -3.01 -14.03 15.50
N VAL A 395 -4.26 -13.70 15.19
CA VAL A 395 -4.88 -13.99 13.88
C VAL A 395 -4.38 -13.02 12.81
N LEU A 396 -4.24 -11.74 13.17
CA LEU A 396 -3.85 -10.67 12.26
C LEU A 396 -2.36 -10.65 11.93
N THR A 397 -1.50 -11.08 12.85
CA THR A 397 -0.05 -11.07 12.65
C THR A 397 0.38 -12.40 12.02
N PRO A 398 0.97 -12.42 10.80
CA PRO A 398 1.47 -13.66 10.23
C PRO A 398 2.60 -14.23 11.10
N LYS A 399 2.63 -15.57 11.28
CA LYS A 399 3.78 -16.26 11.89
C LYS A 399 5.00 -16.03 10.99
N GLN A 400 5.81 -15.03 11.28
CA GLN A 400 7.18 -14.99 10.76
C GLN A 400 8.01 -16.02 11.54
N LYS A 401 8.93 -16.70 10.85
CA LYS A 401 10.01 -17.44 11.53
C LYS A 401 10.92 -16.42 12.21
N SER A 402 10.60 -16.03 13.42
CA SER A 402 11.42 -15.14 14.25
C SER A 402 12.45 -15.97 15.01
N THR A 403 13.70 -15.54 15.02
CA THR A 403 14.72 -16.03 15.98
C THR A 403 14.24 -15.80 17.42
N VAL A 404 14.69 -16.62 18.37
CA VAL A 404 14.27 -16.59 19.79
C VAL A 404 14.34 -15.18 20.41
N GLN A 405 15.32 -14.37 19.98
CA GLN A 405 15.51 -12.98 20.42
C GLN A 405 14.47 -11.99 19.84
N GLN A 406 14.01 -12.20 18.60
CA GLN A 406 12.92 -11.42 17.99
C GLN A 406 11.56 -11.78 18.59
N ALA A 407 11.35 -13.04 18.97
CA ALA A 407 10.15 -13.47 19.69
C ALA A 407 10.08 -12.83 21.09
N ALA A 408 11.21 -12.69 21.80
CA ALA A 408 11.29 -12.00 23.08
C ALA A 408 11.03 -10.49 22.98
N THR A 409 11.39 -9.86 21.85
CA THR A 409 11.16 -8.43 21.60
C THR A 409 9.72 -8.15 21.11
N GLN A 410 9.14 -9.07 20.34
CA GLN A 410 7.71 -9.06 19.98
C GLN A 410 6.81 -9.33 21.18
N ALA A 411 7.19 -10.22 22.10
CA ALA A 411 6.46 -10.46 23.34
C ALA A 411 6.48 -9.24 24.29
N LYS A 412 7.56 -8.44 24.26
CA LYS A 412 7.68 -7.19 25.03
C LYS A 412 6.88 -6.00 24.47
N THR A 413 6.27 -6.12 23.29
CA THR A 413 5.52 -5.02 22.63
C THR A 413 3.99 -5.20 22.66
N ILE A 414 3.48 -6.21 23.36
CA ILE A 414 2.04 -6.42 23.57
C ILE A 414 1.61 -5.58 24.79
N GLU A 415 1.20 -4.34 24.54
CA GLU A 415 0.72 -3.42 25.58
C GLU A 415 -0.66 -3.82 26.11
N GLU A 416 -0.95 -3.51 27.38
CA GLU A 416 -2.28 -3.73 27.96
C GLU A 416 -3.36 -2.93 27.20
N PRO A 417 -4.60 -3.44 27.08
CA PRO A 417 -5.69 -2.68 26.48
C PRO A 417 -5.95 -1.39 27.27
N LYS A 418 -6.01 -0.27 26.54
CA LYS A 418 -6.28 1.07 27.08
C LYS A 418 -7.61 1.59 26.56
N ILE A 419 -8.21 2.48 27.33
CA ILE A 419 -9.31 3.33 26.90
C ILE A 419 -8.71 4.55 26.21
N LEU A 420 -9.14 4.83 24.99
CA LEU A 420 -8.90 6.10 24.33
C LEU A 420 -10.15 6.96 24.46
N LEU A 421 -10.00 8.21 24.88
CA LEU A 421 -11.11 9.11 25.12
C LEU A 421 -10.82 10.50 24.55
N MET A 422 -11.77 11.05 23.80
CA MET A 422 -11.69 12.39 23.19
C MET A 422 -13.03 13.10 23.39
N SER A 423 -13.04 14.38 23.74
CA SER A 423 -14.31 15.12 23.80
C SER A 423 -14.89 15.32 22.39
N THR A 424 -16.22 15.31 22.29
CA THR A 424 -16.88 15.64 21.02
C THR A 424 -16.58 17.09 20.62
N ARG A 425 -16.38 17.99 21.59
CA ARG A 425 -15.99 19.39 21.33
C ARG A 425 -14.66 19.44 20.56
N TYR A 426 -13.63 18.76 21.07
CA TYR A 426 -12.32 18.69 20.39
C TYR A 426 -12.43 18.08 19.00
N LEU A 427 -13.22 17.01 18.83
CA LEU A 427 -13.47 16.43 17.51
C LEU A 427 -14.02 17.49 16.54
N MET A 428 -15.05 18.22 16.97
CA MET A 428 -15.74 19.22 16.14
C MET A 428 -14.87 20.44 15.85
N GLU A 429 -13.99 20.85 16.77
CA GLU A 429 -13.09 21.98 16.57
C GLU A 429 -11.93 21.65 15.62
N ASN A 430 -11.39 20.43 15.72
CA ASN A 430 -10.12 20.08 15.05
C ASN A 430 -10.29 19.26 13.76
N PHE A 431 -11.43 18.60 13.57
CA PHE A 431 -11.64 17.69 12.43
C PHE A 431 -12.86 18.04 11.57
N LYS A 432 -13.59 19.10 11.89
CA LYS A 432 -14.71 19.58 11.06
C LYS A 432 -14.18 20.44 9.91
N HIS A 433 -14.02 19.82 8.74
CA HIS A 433 -13.62 20.49 7.50
C HIS A 433 -14.51 20.10 6.33
#